data_AF-A0A260Z190-F1
#
_entry.id   AF-A0A260Z190-F1
#
_cell.length_a   1.000
_cell.length_b   1.000
_cell.length_c   1.000
_cell.angle_alpha   90.00
_cell.angle_beta   90.00
_cell.angle_gamma   90.00
#
_symmetry.space_group_name_H-M   'P 1'
#
loop_
_entity.id
_entity.type
_entity.pdbx_description
1 polymer ?
#
loop_
_entity_poly.entity_id
_entity_poly.type
_entity_poly.pdbx_seq_one_letter_code
_entity_poly.pdbx_strand_id
1 'polypeptide(L)'
;VNMKTKLIICCLFFFIFSPADGDSNPFSLDKTADLFSSFMSIFSRSFQKSARILSRDRSNFEVPDVVMEELEKISESCLTFEEHKKLANDTENDADQLYRVLHFNEELLKTATEIIGFTELRAVLGFSPPKPWTNSNEIKSRVPANATIEQYYNANESRHRNRILRYSLEDKQVSSAVKFLDKRFPVIRDAYTKSYKHNWDGKKKIDRKIVDDMLDLYDTVYDSIDFRIYDLTRRSKIEECKPKKDT
;
A
#
# COMPACT_ATOMS: atom_id res chain seq x y z
N VAL A 1 12.00 -9.91 -25.94
CA VAL A 1 11.73 -11.31 -25.49
C VAL A 1 10.22 -11.50 -25.37
N ASN A 2 9.69 -12.51 -26.05
CA ASN A 2 8.28 -12.63 -26.44
C ASN A 2 7.37 -13.08 -25.27
N MET A 3 6.11 -12.64 -25.25
CA MET A 3 5.17 -12.75 -24.12
C MET A 3 4.82 -14.19 -23.71
N LYS A 4 4.99 -15.16 -24.62
CA LYS A 4 4.82 -16.60 -24.35
C LYS A 4 5.89 -17.18 -23.42
N THR A 5 7.08 -16.58 -23.37
CA THR A 5 8.21 -17.12 -22.59
C THR A 5 8.06 -16.86 -21.08
N LYS A 6 7.32 -15.82 -20.67
CA LYS A 6 7.09 -15.51 -19.25
C LYS A 6 6.02 -16.40 -18.60
N LEU A 7 5.02 -16.87 -19.36
CA LEU A 7 3.96 -17.73 -18.84
C LEU A 7 4.46 -19.14 -18.48
N ILE A 8 5.46 -19.64 -19.22
CA ILE A 8 6.03 -20.98 -19.01
C ILE A 8 6.87 -21.04 -17.71
N ILE A 9 7.47 -19.92 -17.29
CA ILE A 9 8.32 -19.88 -16.08
C ILE A 9 7.51 -20.04 -14.79
N CYS A 10 6.24 -19.58 -14.75
CA CYS A 10 5.38 -19.77 -13.57
C CYS A 10 4.85 -21.20 -13.42
N CYS A 11 4.67 -21.96 -14.51
CA CYS A 11 4.22 -23.35 -14.44
C CYS A 11 5.35 -24.32 -14.08
N LEU A 12 6.61 -23.95 -14.30
CA LEU A 12 7.77 -24.82 -14.05
C LEU A 12 8.20 -24.90 -12.58
N PHE A 13 7.78 -23.96 -11.71
CA PHE A 13 8.03 -24.05 -10.26
C PHE A 13 7.29 -25.21 -9.58
N PHE A 14 6.30 -25.82 -10.25
CA PHE A 14 5.56 -26.97 -9.71
C PHE A 14 6.20 -28.34 -9.99
N PHE A 15 7.29 -28.42 -10.77
CA PHE A 15 7.94 -29.70 -11.11
C PHE A 15 9.28 -29.95 -10.42
N ILE A 16 9.73 -29.10 -9.51
CA ILE A 16 11.01 -29.29 -8.78
C ILE A 16 10.73 -29.67 -7.33
N PHE A 17 10.09 -30.81 -7.10
CA PHE A 17 10.25 -31.62 -5.88
C PHE A 17 9.84 -33.06 -6.22
N SER A 18 10.74 -33.80 -6.87
CA SER A 18 10.72 -35.26 -6.75
C SER A 18 11.22 -35.60 -5.34
N PRO A 19 10.49 -36.39 -4.54
CA PRO A 19 11.07 -36.95 -3.33
C PRO A 19 12.04 -38.04 -3.77
N ALA A 20 13.33 -37.79 -3.57
CA ALA A 20 14.32 -38.86 -3.56
C ALA A 20 14.14 -39.65 -2.25
N ASP A 21 14.23 -40.97 -2.39
CA ASP A 21 14.03 -42.01 -1.38
C ASP A 21 14.58 -41.69 0.02
N GLY A 22 13.79 -42.05 1.06
CA GLY A 22 14.25 -42.02 2.45
C GLY A 22 13.10 -42.00 3.45
N ASP A 23 12.87 -43.14 4.10
CA ASP A 23 11.83 -43.40 5.09
C ASP A 23 11.67 -42.35 6.19
N SER A 24 10.48 -41.76 6.26
CA SER A 24 9.69 -41.46 7.48
C SER A 24 8.59 -40.51 7.05
N ASN A 25 7.32 -40.94 7.08
CA ASN A 25 6.20 -40.16 6.58
C ASN A 25 5.70 -39.15 7.64
N PRO A 26 5.98 -37.83 7.52
CA PRO A 26 5.43 -36.80 8.41
C PRO A 26 4.18 -36.15 7.80
N PHE A 27 3.74 -36.59 6.62
CA PHE A 27 2.70 -35.95 5.82
C PHE A 27 1.45 -36.83 5.77
N SER A 28 0.52 -36.60 6.70
CA SER A 28 -0.85 -37.07 6.45
C SER A 28 -1.38 -36.34 5.20
N LEU A 29 -2.00 -37.11 4.31
CA LEU A 29 -2.51 -36.65 3.02
C LEU A 29 -3.50 -35.47 3.14
N ASP A 30 -4.17 -35.35 4.30
CA ASP A 30 -5.05 -34.23 4.63
C ASP A 30 -4.29 -32.91 4.83
N LYS A 31 -3.14 -32.92 5.51
CA LYS A 31 -2.38 -31.69 5.78
C LYS A 31 -1.76 -31.10 4.51
N THR A 32 -1.33 -31.96 3.58
CA THR A 32 -0.80 -31.54 2.29
C THR A 32 -1.90 -31.05 1.35
N ALA A 33 -3.09 -31.65 1.39
CA ALA A 33 -4.26 -31.16 0.66
C ALA A 33 -4.74 -29.79 1.15
N ASP A 34 -4.74 -29.55 2.47
CA ASP A 34 -5.09 -28.24 3.05
C ASP A 34 -4.08 -27.15 2.70
N LEU A 35 -2.78 -27.48 2.76
CA LEU A 35 -1.72 -26.54 2.38
C LEU A 35 -1.79 -26.20 0.88
N PHE A 36 -2.05 -27.20 0.04
CA PHE A 36 -2.22 -27.02 -1.39
C PHE A 36 -3.50 -26.23 -1.72
N SER A 37 -4.60 -26.49 -1.02
CA SER A 37 -5.86 -25.73 -1.17
C SER A 37 -5.69 -24.27 -0.76
N SER A 38 -5.00 -24.02 0.36
CA SER A 38 -4.66 -22.67 0.83
C SER A 38 -3.73 -21.96 -0.16
N PHE A 39 -2.69 -22.66 -0.64
CA PHE A 39 -1.77 -22.14 -1.65
C PHE A 39 -2.49 -21.83 -2.97
N MET A 40 -3.33 -22.73 -3.47
CA MET A 40 -4.10 -22.55 -4.70
C MET A 40 -5.16 -21.46 -4.55
N SER A 41 -5.73 -21.26 -3.36
CA SER A 41 -6.59 -20.12 -3.04
C SER A 41 -5.82 -18.81 -3.07
N ILE A 42 -4.61 -18.76 -2.48
CA ILE A 42 -3.75 -17.57 -2.50
C ILE A 42 -3.24 -17.26 -3.91
N PHE A 43 -2.80 -18.28 -4.64
CA PHE A 43 -2.33 -18.19 -6.02
C PHE A 43 -3.48 -17.78 -6.94
N SER A 44 -4.66 -18.38 -6.79
CA SER A 44 -5.90 -17.97 -7.48
C SER A 44 -6.24 -16.51 -7.20
N ARG A 45 -6.18 -16.05 -5.95
CA ARG A 45 -6.43 -14.63 -5.59
C ARG A 45 -5.42 -13.70 -6.24
N SER A 46 -4.13 -14.05 -6.18
CA SER A 46 -3.06 -13.26 -6.79
C SER A 46 -3.19 -13.24 -8.31
N PHE A 47 -3.48 -14.39 -8.92
CA PHE A 47 -3.67 -14.53 -10.35
C PHE A 47 -4.94 -13.83 -10.82
N GLN A 48 -6.04 -13.87 -10.08
CA GLN A 48 -7.28 -13.13 -10.39
C GLN A 48 -7.09 -11.63 -10.25
N LYS A 49 -6.32 -11.17 -9.25
CA LYS A 49 -5.94 -9.74 -9.11
C LYS A 49 -5.05 -9.32 -10.28
N SER A 50 -4.00 -10.08 -10.58
CA SER A 50 -3.09 -9.82 -11.70
C SER A 50 -3.79 -9.92 -13.06
N ALA A 51 -4.68 -10.88 -13.26
CA ALA A 51 -5.48 -11.03 -14.48
C ALA A 51 -6.49 -9.88 -14.63
N ARG A 52 -7.11 -9.40 -13.54
CA ARG A 52 -7.93 -8.17 -13.55
C ARG A 52 -7.11 -6.95 -13.95
N ILE A 53 -5.90 -6.81 -13.41
CA ILE A 53 -4.96 -5.72 -13.76
C ILE A 53 -4.54 -5.82 -15.23
N LEU A 54 -4.29 -7.03 -15.74
CA LEU A 54 -3.91 -7.29 -17.14
C LEU A 54 -5.07 -7.20 -18.14
N SER A 55 -6.31 -7.40 -17.70
CA SER A 55 -7.50 -7.37 -18.57
C SER A 55 -8.29 -6.07 -18.49
N ARG A 56 -7.91 -5.14 -17.62
CA ARG A 56 -8.59 -3.84 -17.50
C ARG A 56 -8.24 -2.99 -18.71
N ASP A 57 -9.24 -2.41 -19.35
CA ASP A 57 -8.99 -1.19 -20.13
C ASP A 57 -8.21 -0.24 -19.23
N ARG A 58 -7.04 0.20 -19.70
CA ARG A 58 -6.18 1.11 -18.94
C ARG A 58 -7.05 2.29 -18.50
N SER A 59 -7.08 2.58 -17.20
CA SER A 59 -7.76 3.77 -16.70
C SER A 59 -7.27 4.97 -17.48
N ASN A 60 -8.18 5.83 -17.93
CA ASN A 60 -7.82 7.11 -18.53
C ASN A 60 -7.53 8.16 -17.46
N PHE A 61 -7.52 7.78 -16.18
CA PHE A 61 -7.21 8.71 -15.10
C PHE A 61 -5.71 8.87 -14.93
N GLU A 62 -5.31 10.12 -14.74
CA GLU A 62 -3.92 10.54 -14.79
C GLU A 62 -3.55 11.32 -13.53
N VAL A 63 -2.32 11.16 -13.05
CA VAL A 63 -1.76 12.05 -12.04
C VAL A 63 -1.22 13.30 -12.76
N PRO A 64 -1.70 14.52 -12.47
CA PRO A 64 -1.22 15.71 -13.16
C PRO A 64 0.28 15.95 -12.93
N ASP A 65 1.00 16.41 -13.96
CA ASP A 65 2.45 16.69 -13.86
C ASP A 65 2.80 17.63 -12.70
N VAL A 66 1.99 18.66 -12.48
CA VAL A 66 2.17 19.60 -11.36
C VAL A 66 2.12 18.90 -9.99
N VAL A 67 1.33 17.83 -9.85
CA VAL A 67 1.28 17.04 -8.61
C VAL A 67 2.58 16.26 -8.43
N MET A 68 3.12 15.69 -9.52
CA MET A 68 4.39 14.95 -9.47
C MET A 68 5.57 15.86 -9.11
N GLU A 69 5.63 17.06 -9.69
CA GLU A 69 6.62 18.08 -9.36
C GLU A 69 6.55 18.50 -7.89
N GLU A 70 5.34 18.72 -7.36
CA GLU A 70 5.16 19.06 -5.95
C GLU A 70 5.60 17.92 -5.03
N LEU A 71 5.28 16.67 -5.37
CA LEU A 71 5.70 15.49 -4.60
C LEU A 71 7.22 15.34 -4.58
N GLU A 72 7.96 15.75 -5.62
CA GLU A 72 9.43 15.66 -5.63
C GLU A 72 10.09 16.47 -4.50
N LYS A 73 9.43 17.52 -4.02
CA LYS A 73 9.90 18.31 -2.86
C LYS A 73 9.99 17.49 -1.58
N ILE A 74 9.29 16.36 -1.48
CA ILE A 74 9.43 15.43 -0.36
C ILE A 74 10.82 14.79 -0.37
N SER A 75 11.32 14.40 -1.56
CA SER A 75 12.65 13.82 -1.76
C SER A 75 13.77 14.78 -1.37
N GLU A 76 13.55 16.08 -1.53
CA GLU A 76 14.51 17.13 -1.14
C GLU A 76 14.51 17.40 0.36
N SER A 77 13.44 17.00 1.05
CA SER A 77 13.31 17.13 2.49
C SER A 77 13.96 15.95 3.20
N CYS A 78 14.13 16.10 4.50
CA CYS A 78 14.70 15.06 5.34
C CYS A 78 14.10 15.14 6.76
N LEU A 79 14.24 14.07 7.53
CA LEU A 79 13.83 13.98 8.92
C LEU A 79 15.07 13.69 9.79
N THR A 80 15.25 14.49 10.83
CA THR A 80 16.31 14.26 11.81
C THR A 80 16.05 12.98 12.61
N PHE A 81 17.10 12.44 13.22
CA PHE A 81 16.94 11.27 14.09
C PHE A 81 15.97 11.54 15.25
N GLU A 82 16.00 12.73 15.83
CA GLU A 82 15.07 13.13 16.90
C GLU A 82 13.61 13.19 16.43
N GLU A 83 13.37 13.64 15.19
CA GLU A 83 12.03 13.60 14.59
C GLU A 83 11.54 12.16 14.40
N HIS A 84 12.42 11.26 13.96
CA HIS A 84 12.10 9.83 13.84
C HIS A 84 11.79 9.18 15.18
N LYS A 85 12.56 9.46 16.24
CA LYS A 85 12.28 8.96 17.58
C LYS A 85 10.94 9.46 18.10
N LYS A 86 10.67 10.75 17.92
CA LYS A 86 9.40 11.36 18.32
C LYS A 86 8.22 10.75 17.57
N LEU A 87 8.36 10.49 16.28
CA LEU A 87 7.32 9.85 15.46
C LEU A 87 7.03 8.41 15.91
N ALA A 88 8.08 7.65 16.24
CA ALA A 88 7.96 6.30 16.76
C ALA A 88 7.46 6.25 18.21
N ASN A 89 7.35 7.41 18.88
CA ASN A 89 7.14 7.52 20.33
C ASN A 89 8.19 6.69 21.12
N ASP A 90 9.43 6.68 20.62
CA ASP A 90 10.56 5.98 21.22
C ASP A 90 11.34 6.93 22.14
N THR A 91 11.39 6.58 23.42
CA THR A 91 12.06 7.36 24.48
C THR A 91 13.46 6.84 24.82
N GLU A 92 13.86 5.68 24.29
CA GLU A 92 15.15 5.07 24.60
C GLU A 92 16.27 5.63 23.71
N ASN A 93 17.53 5.43 24.10
CA ASN A 93 18.69 6.15 23.55
C ASN A 93 19.81 5.18 23.13
N ASP A 94 19.49 4.20 22.28
CA ASP A 94 20.46 3.20 21.80
C ASP A 94 20.60 3.24 20.26
N ALA A 95 21.83 3.19 19.76
CA ALA A 95 22.15 3.27 18.32
C ALA A 95 21.67 2.04 17.54
N ASP A 96 21.57 0.87 18.18
CA ASP A 96 20.96 -0.34 17.60
C ASP A 96 19.43 -0.22 17.42
N GLN A 97 18.81 0.85 17.93
CA GLN A 97 17.39 1.16 17.71
C GLN A 97 17.12 1.86 16.39
N LEU A 98 18.11 2.52 15.77
CA LEU A 98 17.89 3.33 14.56
C LEU A 98 17.18 2.52 13.46
N TYR A 99 17.63 1.28 13.23
CA TYR A 99 17.02 0.41 12.24
C TYR A 99 15.55 0.08 12.57
N ARG A 100 15.24 -0.22 13.84
CA ARG A 100 13.88 -0.54 14.27
C ARG A 100 12.95 0.68 14.16
N VAL A 101 13.42 1.85 14.62
CA VAL A 101 12.69 3.13 14.53
C VAL A 101 12.40 3.49 13.08
N LEU A 102 13.37 3.33 12.19
CA LEU A 102 13.20 3.63 10.78
C LEU A 102 12.17 2.73 10.10
N HIS A 103 12.25 1.41 10.31
CA HIS A 103 11.27 0.48 9.74
C HIS A 103 9.88 0.63 10.33
N PHE A 104 9.78 0.89 11.64
CA PHE A 104 8.50 1.20 12.26
C PHE A 104 7.87 2.45 11.65
N ASN A 105 8.67 3.52 11.50
CA ASN A 105 8.22 4.77 10.89
C ASN A 105 7.88 4.60 9.40
N GLU A 106 8.60 3.76 8.67
CA GLU A 106 8.28 3.44 7.28
C GLU A 106 6.85 2.86 7.18
N GLU A 107 6.55 1.81 7.94
CA GLU A 107 5.20 1.22 7.95
C GLU A 107 4.15 2.22 8.44
N LEU A 108 4.44 2.95 9.53
CA LEU A 108 3.53 3.93 10.09
C LEU A 108 3.18 5.05 9.11
N LEU A 109 4.17 5.61 8.41
CA LEU A 109 3.97 6.67 7.44
C LEU A 109 3.26 6.16 6.18
N LYS A 110 3.59 4.96 5.69
CA LYS A 110 2.89 4.31 4.57
C LYS A 110 1.43 4.02 4.88
N THR A 111 1.12 3.63 6.11
CA THR A 111 -0.26 3.48 6.57
C THR A 111 -0.96 4.82 6.69
N ALA A 112 -0.29 5.86 7.18
CA ALA A 112 -0.87 7.19 7.27
C ALA A 112 -1.20 7.77 5.88
N THR A 113 -0.33 7.58 4.87
CA THR A 113 -0.61 8.03 3.49
C THR A 113 -1.76 7.26 2.86
N GLU A 114 -1.90 5.97 3.14
CA GLU A 114 -3.05 5.14 2.73
C GLU A 114 -4.36 5.70 3.32
N ILE A 115 -4.38 6.00 4.62
CA ILE A 115 -5.56 6.58 5.28
C ILE A 115 -5.90 7.95 4.71
N ILE A 116 -4.92 8.81 4.43
CA ILE A 116 -5.16 10.10 3.76
C ILE A 116 -5.80 9.85 2.38
N GLY A 117 -5.21 8.98 1.56
CA GLY A 117 -5.67 8.72 0.20
C GLY A 117 -7.10 8.18 0.14
N PHE A 118 -7.47 7.23 1.01
CA PHE A 118 -8.84 6.74 1.09
C PHE A 118 -9.81 7.75 1.69
N THR A 119 -9.37 8.59 2.63
CA THR A 119 -10.21 9.65 3.19
C THR A 119 -10.63 10.63 2.09
N GLU A 120 -9.66 11.10 1.30
CA GLU A 120 -9.91 12.01 0.18
C GLU A 120 -10.72 11.34 -0.94
N LEU A 121 -10.45 10.08 -1.25
CA LEU A 121 -11.18 9.36 -2.30
C LEU A 121 -12.65 9.18 -1.96
N ARG A 122 -12.95 8.77 -0.72
CA ARG A 122 -14.32 8.61 -0.24
C ARG A 122 -15.06 9.93 -0.22
N ALA A 123 -14.39 11.03 0.15
CA ALA A 123 -14.98 12.36 0.11
C ALA A 123 -15.36 12.78 -1.32
N VAL A 124 -14.47 12.55 -2.30
CA VAL A 124 -14.74 12.88 -3.72
C VAL A 124 -15.86 12.01 -4.32
N LEU A 125 -15.98 10.76 -3.88
CA LEU A 125 -17.06 9.86 -4.29
C LEU A 125 -18.37 10.06 -3.50
N GLY A 126 -18.39 10.93 -2.49
CA GLY A 126 -19.56 11.14 -1.64
C GLY A 126 -19.92 9.92 -0.77
N PHE A 127 -18.95 9.08 -0.45
CA PHE A 127 -19.12 7.93 0.44
C PHE A 127 -18.88 8.34 1.90
N SER A 128 -19.36 7.50 2.82
CA SER A 128 -19.10 7.68 4.25
C SER A 128 -17.58 7.69 4.52
N PRO A 129 -17.04 8.37 5.54
CA PRO A 129 -15.60 8.34 5.82
C PRO A 129 -15.04 6.92 6.10
N PRO A 130 -13.71 6.71 6.00
CA PRO A 130 -13.10 5.43 6.36
C PRO A 130 -13.44 5.04 7.81
N LYS A 131 -13.63 3.74 8.06
CA LYS A 131 -13.67 3.20 9.43
C LYS A 131 -12.32 3.38 10.13
N PRO A 132 -12.28 3.37 11.48
CA PRO A 132 -11.03 3.37 12.24
C PRO A 132 -10.01 2.37 11.70
N TRP A 133 -8.74 2.69 11.88
CA TRP A 133 -7.65 1.82 11.45
C TRP A 133 -7.71 0.48 12.17
N THR A 134 -7.51 -0.61 11.42
CA THR A 134 -7.41 -1.96 11.98
C THR A 134 -6.37 -2.75 11.20
N ASN A 135 -5.65 -3.63 11.88
CA ASN A 135 -4.64 -4.51 11.27
C ASN A 135 -5.26 -5.69 10.47
N SER A 136 -6.56 -5.64 10.16
CA SER A 136 -7.28 -6.73 9.50
C SER A 136 -7.22 -6.64 7.97
N ASN A 137 -7.01 -7.80 7.33
CA ASN A 137 -6.90 -7.99 5.88
C ASN A 137 -8.21 -8.50 5.25
N GLU A 138 -9.38 -8.19 5.81
CA GLU A 138 -10.65 -8.73 5.31
C GLU A 138 -11.08 -8.12 3.96
N ILE A 139 -10.47 -8.60 2.88
CA ILE A 139 -11.00 -8.42 1.53
C ILE A 139 -12.11 -9.46 1.34
N LYS A 140 -13.36 -9.00 1.23
CA LYS A 140 -14.48 -9.88 0.90
C LYS A 140 -14.38 -10.29 -0.58
N SER A 141 -14.15 -11.59 -0.82
CA SER A 141 -13.85 -12.15 -2.15
C SER A 141 -15.03 -12.16 -3.12
N ARG A 142 -16.26 -11.92 -2.66
CA ARG A 142 -17.46 -11.93 -3.51
C ARG A 142 -18.39 -10.79 -3.15
N VAL A 143 -18.45 -9.79 -4.02
CA VAL A 143 -19.46 -8.74 -3.96
C VAL A 143 -20.70 -9.20 -4.74
N PRO A 144 -21.89 -9.24 -4.12
CA PRO A 144 -23.13 -9.54 -4.84
C PRO A 144 -23.37 -8.63 -6.05
N ALA A 145 -24.02 -9.14 -7.09
CA ALA A 145 -24.37 -8.33 -8.27
C ALA A 145 -25.31 -7.16 -7.92
N ASN A 146 -26.15 -7.32 -6.90
CA ASN A 146 -27.08 -6.32 -6.40
C ASN A 146 -26.50 -5.40 -5.30
N ALA A 147 -25.20 -5.49 -5.00
CA ALA A 147 -24.56 -4.60 -4.04
C ALA A 147 -24.65 -3.14 -4.49
N THR A 148 -24.82 -2.22 -3.54
CA THR A 148 -24.71 -0.79 -3.81
C THR A 148 -23.29 -0.44 -4.28
N ILE A 149 -23.14 0.71 -4.94
CA ILE A 149 -21.81 1.15 -5.41
C ILE A 149 -20.84 1.36 -4.23
N GLU A 150 -21.30 1.90 -3.10
CA GLU A 150 -20.47 2.03 -1.89
C GLU A 150 -20.12 0.66 -1.27
N GLN A 151 -21.03 -0.32 -1.31
CA GLN A 151 -20.71 -1.70 -0.88
C GLN A 151 -19.68 -2.36 -1.79
N TYR A 152 -19.76 -2.12 -3.10
CA TYR A 152 -18.76 -2.55 -4.07
C TYR A 152 -17.41 -1.88 -3.80
N TYR A 153 -17.39 -0.57 -3.58
CA TYR A 153 -16.19 0.17 -3.20
C TYR A 153 -15.58 -0.40 -1.90
N ASN A 154 -16.36 -0.56 -0.84
CA ASN A 154 -15.86 -1.07 0.46
C ASN A 154 -15.24 -2.48 0.37
N ALA A 155 -15.66 -3.30 -0.59
CA ALA A 155 -15.08 -4.63 -0.79
C ALA A 155 -13.79 -4.61 -1.64
N ASN A 156 -13.58 -3.54 -2.41
CA ASN A 156 -12.40 -3.34 -3.25
C ASN A 156 -11.41 -2.32 -2.67
N GLU A 157 -11.78 -1.54 -1.65
CA GLU A 157 -10.87 -0.76 -0.80
C GLU A 157 -9.96 -1.74 -0.06
N SER A 158 -8.91 -2.21 -0.73
CA SER A 158 -7.91 -3.05 -0.11
C SER A 158 -7.02 -2.15 0.74
N ARG A 159 -7.33 -2.11 2.03
CA ARG A 159 -6.34 -1.69 3.03
C ARG A 159 -5.21 -2.71 3.04
N HIS A 160 -3.97 -2.27 3.19
CA HIS A 160 -2.77 -3.11 3.13
C HIS A 160 -2.43 -3.59 1.71
N ARG A 161 -2.16 -2.66 0.78
CA ARG A 161 -1.69 -3.01 -0.59
C ARG A 161 -0.50 -3.99 -0.56
N ASN A 162 0.35 -3.87 0.48
CA ASN A 162 1.44 -4.78 0.81
C ASN A 162 1.11 -5.55 2.10
N ARG A 163 1.02 -6.88 1.99
CA ARG A 163 0.68 -7.86 3.04
C ARG A 163 1.45 -7.68 4.37
N ILE A 164 0.86 -8.25 5.44
CA ILE A 164 1.41 -8.49 6.79
C ILE A 164 2.35 -7.38 7.26
N LEU A 165 1.78 -6.39 7.94
CA LEU A 165 2.57 -5.42 8.69
C LEU A 165 3.51 -6.17 9.62
N ARG A 166 4.78 -5.78 9.62
CA ARG A 166 5.76 -6.29 10.57
C ARG A 166 5.43 -5.84 11.98
N TYR A 167 4.80 -4.67 12.11
CA TYR A 167 4.36 -4.09 13.37
C TYR A 167 2.83 -4.03 13.47
N SER A 168 2.30 -4.36 14.65
CA SER A 168 0.89 -4.11 14.96
C SER A 168 0.71 -2.63 15.27
N LEU A 169 0.24 -1.85 14.29
CA LEU A 169 -0.02 -0.42 14.46
C LEU A 169 -1.36 -0.18 15.16
N GLU A 170 -1.38 0.75 16.11
CA GLU A 170 -2.58 1.20 16.80
C GLU A 170 -3.20 2.41 16.08
N ASP A 171 -4.54 2.52 16.12
CA ASP A 171 -5.27 3.62 15.47
C ASP A 171 -4.80 5.01 15.91
N LYS A 172 -4.47 5.19 17.19
CA LYS A 172 -3.91 6.46 17.71
C LYS A 172 -2.53 6.79 17.13
N GLN A 173 -1.70 5.77 16.83
CA GLN A 173 -0.39 5.97 16.23
C GLN A 173 -0.57 6.44 14.79
N VAL A 174 -1.40 5.73 14.02
CA VAL A 174 -1.74 6.10 12.65
C VAL A 174 -2.34 7.50 12.58
N SER A 175 -3.31 7.81 13.45
CA SER A 175 -3.91 9.15 13.53
C SER A 175 -2.90 10.25 13.85
N SER A 176 -1.89 9.95 14.69
CA SER A 176 -0.83 10.90 15.01
C SER A 176 0.13 11.09 13.82
N ALA A 177 0.43 10.02 13.08
CA ALA A 177 1.22 10.08 11.86
C ALA A 177 0.51 10.85 10.74
N VAL A 178 -0.81 10.72 10.60
CA VAL A 178 -1.60 11.55 9.67
C VAL A 178 -1.44 13.04 10.01
N LYS A 179 -1.60 13.42 11.29
CA LYS A 179 -1.39 14.82 11.74
C LYS A 179 0.04 15.30 11.48
N PHE A 180 1.02 14.43 11.68
CA PHE A 180 2.42 14.73 11.38
C PHE A 180 2.61 15.01 9.88
N LEU A 181 2.11 14.15 9.00
CA LEU A 181 2.20 14.32 7.54
C LEU A 181 1.46 15.58 7.08
N ASP A 182 0.23 15.81 7.53
CA ASP A 182 -0.54 17.02 7.16
C ASP A 182 0.21 18.31 7.55
N LYS A 183 0.95 18.29 8.67
CA LYS A 183 1.75 19.42 9.11
C LYS A 183 3.07 19.55 8.36
N ARG A 184 3.81 18.45 8.18
CA ARG A 184 5.18 18.45 7.67
C ARG A 184 5.27 18.40 6.14
N PHE A 185 4.31 17.71 5.53
CA PHE A 185 4.21 17.42 4.11
C PHE A 185 2.75 17.55 3.62
N PRO A 186 2.13 18.74 3.73
CA PRO A 186 0.74 18.95 3.30
C PRO A 186 0.49 18.55 1.83
N VAL A 187 1.56 18.59 1.02
CA VAL A 187 1.57 18.14 -0.38
C VAL A 187 1.06 16.71 -0.58
N ILE A 188 1.16 15.83 0.42
CA ILE A 188 0.65 14.44 0.33
C ILE A 188 -0.87 14.44 0.19
N ARG A 189 -1.57 15.21 1.04
CA ARG A 189 -3.04 15.32 0.96
C ARG A 189 -3.45 16.04 -0.32
N ASP A 190 -2.74 17.12 -0.65
CA ASP A 190 -2.97 17.87 -1.89
C ASP A 190 -2.83 16.99 -3.13
N ALA A 191 -1.85 16.09 -3.17
CA ALA A 191 -1.64 15.19 -4.31
C ALA A 191 -2.85 14.30 -4.57
N TYR A 192 -3.42 13.69 -3.52
CA TYR A 192 -4.66 12.92 -3.64
C TYR A 192 -5.83 13.82 -4.07
N THR A 193 -6.07 14.91 -3.35
CA THR A 193 -7.22 15.78 -3.62
C THR A 193 -7.17 16.37 -5.04
N LYS A 194 -6.00 16.85 -5.49
CA LYS A 194 -5.81 17.41 -6.85
C LYS A 194 -5.98 16.33 -7.92
N SER A 195 -5.38 15.15 -7.73
CA SER A 195 -5.50 14.05 -8.69
C SER A 195 -6.95 13.58 -8.84
N TYR A 196 -7.68 13.40 -7.75
CA TYR A 196 -9.08 12.97 -7.81
C TYR A 196 -9.99 14.01 -8.47
N LYS A 197 -9.82 15.29 -8.12
CA LYS A 197 -10.61 16.39 -8.72
C LYS A 197 -10.26 16.65 -10.19
N HIS A 198 -9.02 16.40 -10.60
CA HIS A 198 -8.62 16.49 -12.00
C HIS A 198 -9.40 15.48 -12.87
N ASN A 199 -9.59 14.27 -12.34
CA ASN A 199 -10.19 13.17 -13.08
C ASN A 199 -11.71 13.05 -12.92
N TRP A 200 -12.29 13.71 -11.91
CA TRP A 200 -13.71 13.60 -11.60
C TRP A 200 -14.35 14.92 -11.19
N ASP A 201 -15.34 15.34 -11.98
CA ASP A 201 -16.08 16.59 -11.79
C ASP A 201 -17.40 16.40 -11.01
N GLY A 202 -17.71 15.18 -10.56
CA GLY A 202 -18.91 14.88 -9.77
C GLY A 202 -20.23 14.89 -10.52
N LYS A 203 -20.25 15.11 -11.84
CA LYS A 203 -21.51 15.31 -12.58
C LYS A 203 -22.19 14.01 -13.00
N LYS A 204 -21.43 12.94 -13.17
CA LYS A 204 -21.96 11.63 -13.59
C LYS A 204 -22.37 10.80 -12.39
N LYS A 205 -23.34 9.91 -12.58
CA LYS A 205 -23.66 8.89 -11.58
C LYS A 205 -22.47 7.94 -11.45
N ILE A 206 -22.00 7.73 -10.22
CA ILE A 206 -20.92 6.80 -9.94
C ILE A 206 -21.39 5.38 -10.24
N ASP A 207 -20.59 4.64 -11.02
CA ASP A 207 -20.76 3.23 -11.30
C ASP A 207 -19.52 2.43 -10.90
N ARG A 208 -19.54 1.12 -11.14
CA ARG A 208 -18.41 0.24 -10.79
C ARG A 208 -17.14 0.57 -11.57
N LYS A 209 -17.27 1.01 -12.82
CA LYS A 209 -16.12 1.39 -13.64
C LYS A 209 -15.43 2.64 -13.09
N ILE A 210 -16.19 3.65 -12.68
CA ILE A 210 -15.63 4.85 -12.04
C ILE A 210 -14.93 4.50 -10.73
N VAL A 211 -15.50 3.60 -9.93
CA VAL A 211 -14.85 3.11 -8.69
C VAL A 211 -13.52 2.43 -9.02
N ASP A 212 -13.50 1.55 -10.01
CA ASP A 212 -12.29 0.87 -10.47
C ASP A 212 -11.25 1.90 -10.97
N ASP A 213 -11.63 2.83 -11.84
CA ASP A 213 -10.76 3.88 -12.39
C ASP A 213 -10.15 4.76 -11.28
N MET A 214 -10.93 5.08 -10.26
CA MET A 214 -10.47 5.82 -9.07
C MET A 214 -9.52 5.06 -8.16
N LEU A 215 -9.76 3.76 -7.95
CA LEU A 215 -8.87 2.93 -7.13
C LEU A 215 -7.50 2.73 -7.80
N ASP A 216 -7.46 2.65 -9.14
CA ASP A 216 -6.20 2.64 -9.88
C ASP A 216 -5.47 3.99 -9.80
N LEU A 217 -6.21 5.10 -9.85
CA LEU A 217 -5.63 6.42 -9.66
C LEU A 217 -5.05 6.57 -8.24
N TYR A 218 -5.78 6.13 -7.22
CA TYR A 218 -5.27 6.04 -5.85
C TYR A 218 -3.95 5.27 -5.80
N ASP A 219 -3.91 4.07 -6.39
CA ASP A 219 -2.72 3.21 -6.45
C ASP A 219 -1.53 3.94 -7.09
N THR A 220 -1.76 4.69 -8.17
CA THR A 220 -0.72 5.45 -8.88
C THR A 220 -0.17 6.61 -8.04
N VAL A 221 -1.05 7.34 -7.35
CA VAL A 221 -0.64 8.42 -6.44
C VAL A 221 0.09 7.85 -5.21
N TYR A 222 -0.43 6.76 -4.64
CA TYR A 222 0.17 6.07 -3.50
C TYR A 222 1.59 5.61 -3.83
N ASP A 223 1.81 4.94 -4.96
CA ASP A 223 3.14 4.47 -5.36
C ASP A 223 4.15 5.61 -5.53
N SER A 224 3.69 6.76 -6.02
CA SER A 224 4.51 7.96 -6.15
C SER A 224 4.94 8.50 -4.78
N ILE A 225 4.06 8.46 -3.79
CA ILE A 225 4.33 8.88 -2.41
C ILE A 225 5.18 7.83 -1.66
N ASP A 226 4.88 6.55 -1.80
CA ASP A 226 5.51 5.43 -1.11
C ASP A 226 7.03 5.43 -1.30
N PHE A 227 7.49 5.67 -2.52
CA PHE A 227 8.91 5.79 -2.85
C PHE A 227 9.60 6.90 -2.05
N ARG A 228 8.93 8.04 -1.88
CA ARG A 228 9.46 9.21 -1.17
C ARG A 228 9.44 9.02 0.34
N ILE A 229 8.41 8.38 0.87
CA ILE A 229 8.36 7.95 2.27
C ILE A 229 9.48 6.96 2.57
N TYR A 230 9.70 5.99 1.68
CA TYR A 230 10.82 5.07 1.79
C TYR A 230 12.14 5.84 1.90
N ASP A 231 12.43 6.78 1.00
CA ASP A 231 13.66 7.57 1.05
C ASP A 231 13.81 8.38 2.35
N LEU A 232 12.73 9.04 2.82
CA LEU A 232 12.71 9.76 4.09
C LEU A 232 13.07 8.89 5.30
N THR A 233 12.77 7.60 5.24
CA THR A 233 13.05 6.64 6.32
C THR A 233 14.35 5.87 6.14
N ARG A 234 15.15 6.18 5.10
CA ARG A 234 16.47 5.55 4.92
C ARG A 234 17.50 6.15 5.86
N ARG A 235 18.37 5.29 6.36
CA ARG A 235 19.53 5.70 7.17
C ARG A 235 20.41 6.76 6.48
N SER A 236 20.68 6.60 5.19
CA SER A 236 21.48 7.55 4.41
C SER A 236 20.87 8.96 4.43
N LYS A 237 19.53 9.05 4.40
CA LYS A 237 18.82 10.33 4.42
C LYS A 237 18.99 11.09 5.73
N ILE A 238 18.99 10.37 6.85
CA ILE A 238 19.28 10.96 8.17
C ILE A 238 20.72 11.49 8.23
N GLU A 239 21.67 10.80 7.60
CA GLU A 239 23.06 11.23 7.57
C GLU A 239 23.24 12.51 6.73
N GLU A 240 22.49 12.65 5.64
CA GLU A 240 22.39 13.90 4.85
C GLU A 240 21.80 15.07 5.66
N CYS A 241 20.86 14.80 6.59
CA CYS A 241 20.28 15.82 7.48
C CYS A 241 21.25 16.38 8.52
N LYS A 242 22.37 15.70 8.79
CA LYS A 242 23.31 16.19 9.81
C LYS A 242 23.98 17.45 9.27
N PRO A 243 24.09 18.53 10.06
CA PRO A 243 24.87 19.68 9.64
C PRO A 243 26.29 19.20 9.29
N LYS A 244 26.75 19.54 8.08
CA LYS A 244 28.12 19.25 7.67
C LYS A 244 29.04 19.88 8.71
N LYS A 245 29.94 19.11 9.31
CA LYS A 245 30.98 19.70 10.16
C LYS A 245 31.82 20.57 9.24
N ASP A 246 31.79 21.88 9.48
CA ASP A 246 32.71 22.82 8.83
C ASP A 246 34.14 22.30 9.05
N THR A 247 34.83 22.04 7.95
CA THR A 247 36.20 21.51 7.91
C THR A 247 37.19 22.65 7.73
#